data_AF-A0A3C1GLC0-F1
#
_entry.id   AF-A0A3C1GLC0-F1
#
_cell.length_a   1.000
_cell.length_b   1.000
_cell.length_c   1.000
_cell.angle_alpha   90.00
_cell.angle_beta   90.00
_cell.angle_gamma   90.00
#
_symmetry.space_group_name_H-M   'P 1'
#
loop_
_entity.id
_entity.type
_entity.pdbx_description
1 polymer ?
#
loop_
_entity_poly.entity_id
_entity_poly.type
_entity_poly.pdbx_seq_one_letter_code
_entity_poly.pdbx_strand_id
1 'polypeptide(L)'
;MSLHALSTDAPGEVVILSGNEAIARGGLEAGLGYAAAYPGSPSSEVLGSLAPLARDGGFYAEWSTNEKVAIEGAAAASFAGVRAMTVMKADGLNVA
;
A
#
# COMPACT_ATOMS: atom_id res chain seq x y z
N MET A 1 -13.76 -0.32 -7.13
CA MET A 1 -12.98 -0.59 -5.91
C MET A 1 -13.96 -0.82 -4.77
N SER A 2 -13.95 -2.02 -4.18
CA SER A 2 -14.87 -2.36 -3.08
C SER A 2 -14.15 -2.16 -1.74
N LEU A 3 -14.32 -0.99 -1.11
CA LEU A 3 -13.72 -0.71 0.21
C LEU A 3 -14.14 -1.73 1.25
N HIS A 4 -15.39 -2.21 1.18
CA HIS A 4 -15.90 -3.27 2.04
C HIS A 4 -15.06 -4.56 1.94
N ALA A 5 -14.72 -4.99 0.72
CA ALA A 5 -13.92 -6.20 0.53
C ALA A 5 -12.48 -6.06 1.08
N LEU A 6 -11.94 -4.83 1.11
CA LEU A 6 -10.62 -4.56 1.67
C LEU A 6 -10.62 -4.45 3.20
N SER A 7 -11.70 -3.95 3.80
CA SER A 7 -11.78 -3.65 5.23
C SER A 7 -12.60 -4.65 6.06
N THR A 8 -13.26 -5.63 5.44
CA THR A 8 -14.06 -6.64 6.15
C THR A 8 -13.19 -7.55 7.03
N ASP A 9 -13.53 -7.62 8.32
CA ASP A 9 -12.99 -8.58 9.29
C ASP A 9 -14.06 -9.65 9.61
N ALA A 10 -14.41 -10.41 8.58
CA ALA A 10 -15.37 -11.51 8.67
C ALA A 10 -14.69 -12.84 8.28
N PRO A 11 -14.06 -13.54 9.24
CA PRO A 11 -13.40 -14.81 8.96
C PRO A 11 -14.33 -15.82 8.26
N GLY A 12 -13.88 -16.36 7.13
CA GLY A 12 -14.62 -17.33 6.32
C GLY A 12 -15.47 -16.70 5.19
N GLU A 13 -15.56 -15.37 5.11
CA GLU A 13 -16.15 -14.67 3.97
C GLU A 13 -15.24 -14.80 2.73
N VAL A 14 -15.83 -15.04 1.57
CA VAL A 14 -15.13 -15.06 0.28
C VAL A 14 -15.44 -13.78 -0.47
N VAL A 15 -14.39 -13.00 -0.76
CA VAL A 15 -14.49 -11.76 -1.54
C VAL A 15 -13.67 -11.86 -2.82
N ILE A 16 -14.10 -11.14 -3.87
CA ILE A 16 -13.35 -11.03 -5.11
C ILE A 16 -12.50 -9.76 -5.05
N LEU A 17 -11.19 -9.92 -5.24
CA LEU A 17 -10.22 -8.83 -5.27
C LEU A 17 -9.43 -8.90 -6.58
N SER A 18 -9.11 -7.75 -7.15
CA SER A 18 -8.01 -7.66 -8.11
C SER A 18 -6.67 -8.00 -7.44
N GLY A 19 -5.63 -8.28 -8.22
CA GLY A 19 -4.30 -8.51 -7.67
C GLY A 19 -3.77 -7.32 -6.85
N ASN A 20 -4.04 -6.09 -7.29
CA ASN A 20 -3.65 -4.87 -6.58
C ASN A 20 -4.39 -4.74 -5.24
N GLU A 21 -5.71 -4.99 -5.23
CA GLU A 21 -6.51 -5.00 -4.02
C GLU A 21 -6.06 -6.10 -3.05
N ALA A 22 -5.66 -7.28 -3.55
CA ALA A 22 -5.14 -8.36 -2.73
C ALA A 22 -3.80 -7.99 -2.05
N ILE A 23 -2.91 -7.26 -2.75
CA ILE A 23 -1.66 -6.74 -2.16
C ILE A 23 -1.98 -5.72 -1.06
N ALA A 24 -2.90 -4.79 -1.32
CA ALA A 24 -3.34 -3.80 -0.33
C ALA A 24 -3.92 -4.48 0.92
N ARG A 25 -4.82 -5.46 0.72
CA ARG A 25 -5.41 -6.27 1.78
C ARG A 25 -4.36 -6.97 2.63
N GLY A 26 -3.37 -7.60 2.00
CA GLY A 26 -2.27 -8.26 2.72
C GLY A 26 -1.44 -7.27 3.56
N GLY A 27 -1.25 -6.04 3.07
CA GLY A 27 -0.63 -4.97 3.85
C GLY A 27 -1.44 -4.61 5.10
N LEU A 28 -2.75 -4.41 4.95
CA LEU A 28 -3.65 -4.10 6.06
C LEU A 28 -3.64 -5.22 7.12
N GLU A 29 -3.80 -6.47 6.70
CA GLU A 29 -3.77 -7.65 7.60
C GLU A 29 -2.41 -7.81 8.31
N ALA A 30 -1.33 -7.41 7.66
CA ALA A 30 0.00 -7.41 8.26
C ALA A 30 0.22 -6.27 9.28
N GLY A 31 -0.74 -5.37 9.49
CA GLY A 31 -0.60 -4.22 10.38
C GLY A 31 0.36 -3.16 9.81
N LEU A 32 0.19 -2.83 8.52
CA LEU A 32 0.92 -1.76 7.85
C LEU A 32 0.75 -0.43 8.60
N GLY A 33 1.85 0.30 8.82
CA GLY A 33 1.84 1.63 9.43
C GLY A 33 2.26 2.77 8.48
N TYR A 34 2.96 2.44 7.39
CA TYR A 34 3.40 3.42 6.39
C TYR A 34 3.34 2.84 4.97
N ALA A 35 2.74 3.56 4.03
CA ALA A 35 2.68 3.22 2.62
C ALA A 35 3.10 4.41 1.75
N ALA A 36 4.00 4.19 0.80
CA ALA A 36 4.36 5.21 -0.19
C ALA A 36 4.40 4.63 -1.60
N ALA A 37 4.11 5.46 -2.60
CA ALA A 37 4.30 5.10 -3.99
C ALA A 37 4.48 6.35 -4.86
N TYR A 38 5.06 6.18 -6.04
CA TYR A 38 4.99 7.16 -7.12
C TYR A 38 3.98 6.67 -8.17
N PRO A 39 3.18 7.55 -8.80
CA PRO A 39 2.21 7.13 -9.80
C PRO A 39 2.87 6.41 -11.00
N GLY A 40 2.50 5.14 -11.20
CA GLY A 40 2.87 4.35 -12.37
C GLY A 40 1.98 3.11 -12.54
N SER A 41 1.31 3.00 -13.69
CA SER A 41 0.60 1.77 -14.05
C SER A 41 1.58 0.61 -14.27
N PRO A 42 1.20 -0.64 -13.94
CA PRO A 42 -0.10 -1.08 -13.42
C PRO A 42 -0.21 -1.08 -11.88
N SER A 43 0.78 -0.55 -11.15
CA SER A 43 0.90 -0.74 -9.69
C SER A 43 0.25 0.36 -8.84
N SER A 44 -0.09 1.52 -9.43
CA SER A 44 -0.69 2.65 -8.70
C SER A 44 -1.95 2.32 -7.91
N GLU A 45 -2.74 1.36 -8.37
CA GLU A 45 -4.02 1.03 -7.73
C GLU A 45 -3.85 0.42 -6.33
N VAL A 46 -2.68 -0.12 -6.00
CA VAL A 46 -2.41 -0.61 -4.63
C VAL A 46 -2.45 0.55 -3.63
N LEU A 47 -1.71 1.63 -3.88
CA LEU A 47 -1.76 2.81 -3.01
C LEU A 47 -3.13 3.51 -3.12
N GLY A 48 -3.74 3.52 -4.30
CA GLY A 48 -5.12 3.99 -4.49
C GLY A 48 -6.14 3.22 -3.64
N SER A 49 -5.90 1.94 -3.38
CA SER A 49 -6.73 1.10 -2.49
C SER A 49 -6.51 1.41 -1.02
N LEU A 50 -5.26 1.71 -0.64
CA LEU A 50 -4.86 1.98 0.74
C LEU A 50 -5.22 3.40 1.20
N ALA A 51 -5.05 4.41 0.34
CA ALA A 51 -5.20 5.82 0.71
C ALA A 51 -6.57 6.17 1.35
N PRO A 52 -7.72 5.67 0.85
CA PRO A 52 -9.03 5.92 1.48
C PRO A 52 -9.18 5.30 2.86
N LEU A 53 -8.40 4.25 3.17
CA LEU A 53 -8.46 3.49 4.42
C LEU A 53 -7.46 3.99 5.46
N ALA A 54 -6.48 4.82 5.07
CA ALA A 54 -5.35 5.24 5.91
C ALA A 54 -5.78 5.88 7.24
N ARG A 55 -6.72 6.83 7.16
CA ARG A 55 -7.19 7.58 8.34
C ARG A 55 -7.82 6.67 9.40
N ASP A 56 -8.73 5.80 8.98
CA ASP A 56 -9.49 4.95 9.90
C ASP A 56 -8.71 3.68 10.28
N GLY A 57 -7.80 3.23 9.40
CA GLY A 57 -6.91 2.10 9.62
C GLY A 57 -5.67 2.41 10.46
N GLY A 58 -5.47 3.68 10.86
CA GLY A 58 -4.37 4.07 11.74
C GLY A 58 -2.97 4.00 11.10
N PHE A 59 -2.89 4.16 9.79
CA PHE A 59 -1.62 4.16 9.05
C PHE A 59 -1.49 5.38 8.16
N TYR A 60 -0.28 5.68 7.73
CA TYR A 60 -0.02 6.79 6.82
C TYR A 60 0.19 6.27 5.40
N ALA A 61 -0.43 6.94 4.42
CA ALA A 61 -0.31 6.62 3.00
C ALA A 61 -0.08 7.90 2.18
N GLU A 62 0.93 7.91 1.31
CA GLU A 62 1.25 9.09 0.51
C GLU A 62 1.71 8.77 -0.91
N TRP A 63 1.44 9.73 -1.81
CA TRP A 63 2.13 9.82 -3.09
C TRP A 63 3.43 10.58 -2.91
N SER A 64 4.56 9.94 -3.26
CA SER A 64 5.88 10.55 -3.21
C SER A 64 6.23 11.24 -4.53
N THR A 65 7.34 11.98 -4.57
CA THR A 65 7.80 12.72 -5.75
C THR A 65 8.39 11.84 -6.84
N ASN A 66 9.00 10.71 -6.48
CA ASN A 66 9.49 9.65 -7.36
C ASN A 66 9.68 8.35 -6.55
N GLU A 67 10.03 7.25 -7.23
CA GLU A 67 10.24 5.94 -6.63
C GLU A 67 11.35 5.92 -5.58
N LYS A 68 12.41 6.69 -5.81
CA LYS A 68 13.52 6.83 -4.85
C LYS A 68 13.02 7.40 -3.52
N VAL A 69 12.27 8.49 -3.55
CA VAL A 69 11.72 9.13 -2.34
C VAL A 69 10.71 8.22 -1.66
N ALA A 70 9.89 7.48 -2.42
CA ALA A 70 8.97 6.49 -1.86
C ALA A 70 9.72 5.39 -1.07
N ILE A 71 10.80 4.85 -1.65
CA ILE A 71 11.67 3.86 -1.00
C ILE A 71 12.34 4.45 0.25
N GLU A 72 12.88 5.66 0.17
CA GLU A 72 13.57 6.30 1.30
C GLU A 72 12.62 6.56 2.48
N GLY A 73 11.40 7.01 2.21
CA GLY A 73 10.36 7.17 3.24
C GLY A 73 9.97 5.84 3.88
N ALA A 74 9.73 4.81 3.07
CA ALA A 74 9.41 3.47 3.58
C ALA A 74 10.58 2.86 4.38
N ALA A 75 11.83 3.06 3.94
CA ALA A 75 13.02 2.62 4.65
C ALA A 75 13.18 3.35 5.99
N ALA A 76 12.96 4.67 6.03
CA ALA A 76 12.99 5.46 7.26
C ALA A 76 11.93 4.97 8.26
N ALA A 77 10.70 4.74 7.80
CA ALA A 77 9.63 4.17 8.62
C ALA A 77 10.01 2.78 9.16
N SER A 78 10.59 1.93 8.31
CA SER A 78 11.08 0.60 8.71
C SER A 78 12.18 0.67 9.78
N PHE A 79 13.16 1.56 9.63
CA PHE A 79 14.21 1.78 10.64
C PHE A 79 13.67 2.33 11.96
N ALA A 80 12.54 3.04 11.94
CA ALA A 80 11.82 3.48 13.12
C ALA A 80 10.95 2.37 13.77
N GLY A 81 10.98 1.14 13.24
CA GLY A 81 10.21 0.01 13.75
C GLY A 81 8.76 -0.06 13.23
N VAL A 82 8.41 0.74 12.23
CA VAL A 82 7.07 0.74 11.61
C VAL A 82 7.06 -0.23 10.44
N ARG A 83 6.01 -1.07 10.34
CA ARG A 83 5.80 -1.89 9.14
C ARG A 83 5.49 -0.97 7.96
N ALA A 84 6.37 -1.00 6.96
CA ALA A 84 6.31 -0.10 5.83
C ALA A 84 6.21 -0.87 4.51
N MET A 85 5.53 -0.26 3.54
CA MET A 85 5.36 -0.77 2.19
C MET A 85 5.67 0.35 1.20
N THR A 86 6.39 0.01 0.14
CA THR A 86 6.47 0.86 -1.05
C THR A 86 6.02 0.04 -2.26
N VAL A 87 5.33 0.67 -3.20
CA VAL A 87 4.75 -0.01 -4.36
C VAL A 87 5.18 0.65 -5.65
N MET A 88 5.69 -0.14 -6.59
CA MET A 88 6.11 0.29 -7.92
C MET A 88 6.20 -0.92 -8.87
N LYS A 89 6.22 -0.66 -10.18
CA LYS A 89 6.58 -1.66 -11.20
C LYS A 89 8.10 -1.85 -11.26
N ALA A 90 8.54 -2.92 -11.94
CA ALA A 90 9.96 -3.25 -12.09
C ALA A 90 10.82 -2.09 -12.62
N ASP A 91 10.33 -1.31 -13.59
CA ASP A 91 11.08 -0.16 -14.11
C ASP A 91 11.29 0.92 -13.04
N GLY A 92 10.29 1.13 -12.18
CA GLY A 92 10.37 2.09 -11.08
C GLY A 92 11.42 1.69 -10.03
N LEU A 93 11.76 0.40 -9.92
CA LEU A 93 12.85 -0.06 -9.07
C LEU A 93 14.23 0.17 -9.71
N ASN A 94 14.33 0.06 -11.03
CA ASN A 94 15.60 0.02 -11.75
C ASN A 94 16.04 1.37 -12.34
N VAL A 95 15.11 2.30 -12.54
CA VAL A 95 15.33 3.59 -13.24
C VAL A 95 14.92 4.78 -12.35
N ALA A 96 14.86 4.56 -11.03
CA ALA A 96 14.44 5.52 -10.00
C ALA A 96 15.35 6.76 -9.87
#